data_AF-A0A971QC08-F1
#
_entry.id   AF-A0A971QC08-F1
#
_cell.length_a   1.000
_cell.length_b   1.000
_cell.length_c   1.000
_cell.angle_alpha   90.00
_cell.angle_beta   90.00
_cell.angle_gamma   90.00
#
_symmetry.space_group_name_H-M   'P 1'
#
loop_
_entity.id
_entity.type
_entity.pdbx_description
1 polymer ?
#
loop_
_entity_poly.entity_id
_entity_poly.type
_entity_poly.pdbx_seq_one_letter_code
_entity_poly.pdbx_strand_id
1 'polypeptide(L)'
;MPMAARVGDLTSHGVPMNPGIGSVDVMIGYMPAWRALPASVGAAVESVSNSVNKFMQKPVLTPPSATSDIANIVGGLVQAAGQAAAEMNPAALGAAAGASATLIATNFGLTAAWSTASAVPGGQPAANTAYTKGIQAAMAAASSAVFAAIGGMADTHICPIPCPIPPHGPGMVSKGSENVMIDNLPACRQGDKIMEACGGSDPIAMGCPTVMIGDSGGSGGGGASSPPPPPASTSPAQQQVAQAASQPAASPAAPPPEQTGPLAPAEQEQQPRPPTWLGVRLFDFDGMPIAGENVSVTLDDGQAVSGDTDEEGYIRFDGLQPASGEANFPGISNKADLEPPQQEESQQPEPESPRTAAARQSNGYLAEEDVWDDDPEGDQDAAGDGSAGAGPDDDAIELPW
;
A
#
# COMPACT_ATOMS: atom_id res chain seq x y z
N MET A 1 1.58 -34.19 -5.55
CA MET A 1 1.26 -33.09 -6.49
C MET A 1 0.17 -32.26 -5.83
N PRO A 2 0.33 -30.94 -5.67
CA PRO A 2 -0.69 -30.07 -5.08
C PRO A 2 -1.91 -29.91 -6.01
N MET A 3 -3.04 -29.53 -5.42
CA MET A 3 -4.27 -29.22 -6.15
C MET A 3 -4.10 -27.96 -6.99
N ALA A 4 -4.68 -27.91 -8.18
CA ALA A 4 -4.63 -26.74 -9.04
C ALA A 4 -5.50 -25.59 -8.48
N ALA A 5 -4.99 -24.37 -8.50
CA ALA A 5 -5.69 -23.20 -7.99
C ALA A 5 -6.53 -22.51 -9.07
N ARG A 6 -7.63 -21.88 -8.65
CA ARG A 6 -8.67 -21.33 -9.51
C ARG A 6 -9.30 -20.09 -8.89
N VAL A 7 -10.04 -19.36 -9.72
CA VAL A 7 -10.90 -18.27 -9.23
C VAL A 7 -11.80 -18.77 -8.10
N GLY A 8 -11.87 -18.01 -7.02
CA GLY A 8 -12.72 -18.29 -5.87
C GLY A 8 -12.17 -19.31 -4.86
N ASP A 9 -11.06 -19.99 -5.14
CA ASP A 9 -10.39 -20.79 -4.10
C ASP A 9 -9.92 -19.86 -2.96
N LEU A 10 -9.99 -20.32 -1.71
CA LEU A 10 -9.63 -19.49 -0.55
C LEU A 10 -8.11 -19.39 -0.38
N THR A 11 -7.68 -18.25 0.13
CA THR A 11 -6.33 -18.02 0.61
C THR A 11 -6.21 -18.28 2.11
N SER A 12 -5.00 -18.22 2.66
CA SER A 12 -4.76 -18.41 4.10
C SER A 12 -5.24 -17.22 4.92
N HIS A 13 -5.40 -16.06 4.30
CA HIS A 13 -6.11 -14.90 4.83
C HIS A 13 -7.64 -15.06 4.82
N GLY A 14 -8.16 -16.19 4.33
CA GLY A 14 -9.59 -16.54 4.39
C GLY A 14 -10.46 -15.78 3.38
N VAL A 15 -9.84 -15.05 2.46
CA VAL A 15 -10.52 -14.35 1.37
C VAL A 15 -10.38 -15.17 0.07
N PRO A 16 -11.42 -15.17 -0.79
CA PRO A 16 -11.34 -15.90 -2.05
C PRO A 16 -10.40 -15.19 -3.03
N MET A 17 -9.79 -15.96 -3.92
CA MET A 17 -9.02 -15.47 -5.06
C MET A 17 -9.93 -14.70 -6.04
N ASN A 18 -10.03 -13.40 -5.82
CA ASN A 18 -10.75 -12.39 -6.60
C ASN A 18 -9.98 -11.05 -6.52
N PRO A 19 -10.19 -10.07 -7.40
CA PRO A 19 -11.13 -10.01 -8.52
C PRO A 19 -10.58 -10.59 -9.84
N GLY A 20 -9.35 -11.12 -9.85
CA GLY A 20 -8.77 -11.75 -11.04
C GLY A 20 -9.73 -12.74 -11.68
N ILE A 21 -9.91 -12.62 -12.99
CA ILE A 21 -10.90 -13.40 -13.74
C ILE A 21 -10.42 -14.83 -14.06
N GLY A 22 -9.13 -15.11 -13.86
CA GLY A 22 -8.51 -16.37 -14.27
C GLY A 22 -8.36 -16.48 -15.79
N SER A 23 -8.00 -17.68 -16.24
CA SER A 23 -8.00 -18.03 -17.66
C SER A 23 -9.42 -18.15 -18.20
N VAL A 24 -9.70 -17.45 -19.30
CA VAL A 24 -10.98 -17.57 -20.01
C VAL A 24 -11.06 -18.85 -20.85
N ASP A 25 -9.92 -19.45 -21.18
CA ASP A 25 -9.82 -20.61 -22.08
C ASP A 25 -9.64 -21.93 -21.31
N VAL A 26 -8.99 -21.89 -20.14
CA VAL A 26 -8.68 -23.08 -19.33
C VAL A 26 -9.49 -23.08 -18.04
N MET A 27 -10.44 -24.01 -17.97
CA MET A 27 -11.27 -24.25 -16.80
C MET A 27 -10.75 -25.47 -16.03
N ILE A 28 -10.67 -25.36 -14.70
CA ILE A 28 -10.30 -26.45 -13.79
C ILE A 28 -11.49 -26.68 -12.87
N GLY A 29 -12.09 -27.88 -12.93
CA GLY A 29 -13.31 -28.16 -12.17
C GLY A 29 -14.40 -27.09 -12.36
N TYR A 30 -14.62 -26.68 -13.63
CA TYR A 30 -15.60 -25.67 -14.07
C TYR A 30 -15.37 -24.23 -13.62
N MET A 31 -14.21 -23.90 -13.04
CA MET A 31 -13.84 -22.52 -12.71
C MET A 31 -12.56 -22.12 -13.46
N PRO A 32 -12.40 -20.83 -13.83
CA PRO A 32 -11.20 -20.35 -14.49
C PRO A 32 -9.93 -20.68 -13.71
N ALA A 33 -8.91 -21.20 -14.40
CA ALA A 33 -7.62 -21.50 -13.79
C ALA A 33 -6.88 -20.21 -13.41
N TRP A 34 -6.20 -20.21 -12.27
CA TRP A 34 -5.43 -19.04 -11.81
C TRP A 34 -3.97 -19.10 -12.29
N ARG A 35 -3.44 -17.98 -12.77
CA ARG A 35 -2.11 -17.85 -13.39
C ARG A 35 -1.20 -16.97 -12.55
N ALA A 36 0.06 -17.38 -12.43
CA ALA A 36 1.09 -16.69 -11.67
C ALA A 36 1.88 -15.73 -12.56
N LEU A 37 2.69 -14.89 -11.92
CA LEU A 37 3.67 -14.06 -12.61
C LEU A 37 4.75 -14.93 -13.28
N PRO A 38 5.39 -14.41 -14.35
CA PRO A 38 6.66 -14.95 -14.82
C PRO A 38 7.69 -14.99 -13.68
N ALA A 39 8.54 -16.03 -13.64
CA ALA A 39 9.44 -16.28 -12.53
C ALA A 39 10.42 -15.11 -12.24
N SER A 40 10.86 -14.40 -13.28
CA SER A 40 11.71 -13.21 -13.21
C SER A 40 11.07 -12.06 -12.42
N VAL A 41 9.78 -11.81 -12.68
CA VAL A 41 8.99 -10.76 -12.03
C VAL A 41 8.58 -11.18 -10.62
N GLY A 42 8.15 -12.44 -10.47
CA GLY A 42 7.70 -13.01 -9.21
C GLY A 42 8.74 -12.90 -8.10
N ALA A 43 10.01 -13.21 -8.38
CA ALA A 43 11.08 -13.08 -7.39
C ALA A 43 11.29 -11.63 -6.91
N ALA A 44 11.16 -10.65 -7.80
CA ALA A 44 11.27 -9.24 -7.45
C ALA A 44 10.06 -8.77 -6.62
N VAL A 45 8.85 -9.19 -7.00
CA VAL A 45 7.60 -8.93 -6.28
C VAL A 45 7.64 -9.50 -4.86
N GLU A 46 8.11 -10.74 -4.70
CA GLU A 46 8.26 -11.37 -3.37
C GLU A 46 9.24 -10.60 -2.48
N SER A 47 10.37 -10.17 -3.03
CA SER A 47 11.37 -9.38 -2.28
C SER A 47 10.81 -8.06 -1.76
N VAL A 48 10.14 -7.29 -2.63
CA VAL A 48 9.61 -5.98 -2.25
C VAL A 48 8.38 -6.10 -1.34
N SER A 49 7.47 -7.05 -1.60
CA SER A 49 6.31 -7.34 -0.74
C SER A 49 6.75 -7.63 0.70
N ASN A 50 7.76 -8.49 0.87
CA ASN A 50 8.31 -8.80 2.20
C ASN A 50 8.94 -7.59 2.88
N SER A 51 9.55 -6.68 2.11
CA SER A 51 10.15 -5.46 2.64
C SER A 51 9.08 -4.46 3.09
N VAL A 52 8.02 -4.30 2.31
CA VAL A 52 6.86 -3.47 2.66
C VAL A 52 6.17 -4.03 3.90
N ASN A 53 5.90 -5.33 3.97
CA ASN A 53 5.27 -5.96 5.13
C ASN A 53 6.06 -5.69 6.43
N LYS A 54 7.39 -5.84 6.40
CA LYS A 54 8.25 -5.51 7.54
C LYS A 54 8.17 -4.03 7.93
N PHE A 55 8.00 -3.12 6.98
CA PHE A 55 7.82 -1.70 7.24
C PHE A 55 6.45 -1.40 7.87
N MET A 56 5.39 -2.05 7.38
CA MET A 56 4.02 -1.89 7.87
C MET A 56 3.83 -2.40 9.31
N GLN A 57 4.65 -3.36 9.74
CA GLN A 57 4.60 -3.90 11.11
C GLN A 57 5.35 -3.04 12.14
N LYS A 58 6.04 -1.97 11.73
CA LYS A 58 6.76 -1.11 12.68
C LYS A 58 5.77 -0.27 13.50
N PRO A 59 5.71 -0.42 14.83
CA PRO A 59 4.68 0.23 15.65
C PRO A 59 4.93 1.74 15.80
N VAL A 60 6.19 2.16 15.71
CA VAL A 60 6.59 3.57 15.78
C VAL A 60 7.66 3.82 14.72
N LEU A 61 7.40 4.82 13.88
CA LEU A 61 8.33 5.34 12.90
C LEU A 61 8.63 6.81 13.19
N THR A 62 9.87 7.19 12.91
CA THR A 62 10.35 8.57 12.92
C THR A 62 10.99 8.85 11.56
N PRO A 63 11.15 10.12 11.16
CA PRO A 63 11.84 10.45 9.90
C PRO A 63 13.23 9.81 9.78
N PRO A 64 14.11 9.85 10.80
CA PRO A 64 15.41 9.20 10.71
C PRO A 64 15.33 7.68 10.56
N SER A 65 14.39 7.03 11.26
CA SER A 65 14.28 5.57 11.23
C SER A 65 13.64 5.02 9.97
N ALA A 66 12.84 5.82 9.25
CA ALA A 66 12.09 5.39 8.07
C ALA A 66 12.86 5.60 6.75
N THR A 67 13.81 6.52 6.71
CA THR A 67 14.44 6.98 5.46
C THR A 67 15.13 5.85 4.69
N SER A 68 15.88 4.98 5.37
CA SER A 68 16.58 3.86 4.73
C SER A 68 15.61 2.79 4.22
N ASP A 69 14.55 2.50 4.97
CA ASP A 69 13.52 1.56 4.51
C ASP A 69 12.81 2.07 3.27
N ILE A 70 12.44 3.35 3.24
CA ILE A 70 11.77 3.96 2.10
C ILE A 70 12.65 3.87 0.85
N ALA A 71 13.94 4.22 0.97
CA ALA A 71 14.87 4.12 -0.16
C ALA A 71 15.01 2.68 -0.68
N ASN A 72 15.13 1.70 0.23
CA ASN A 72 15.24 0.29 -0.13
C ASN A 72 13.96 -0.23 -0.80
N ILE A 73 12.79 0.13 -0.27
CA ILE A 73 11.50 -0.28 -0.81
C ILE A 73 11.27 0.36 -2.18
N VAL A 74 11.54 1.65 -2.35
CA VAL A 74 11.47 2.34 -3.65
C VAL A 74 12.39 1.65 -4.67
N GLY A 75 13.62 1.31 -4.29
CA GLY A 75 14.53 0.54 -5.14
C GLY A 75 13.94 -0.81 -5.55
N GLY A 76 13.33 -1.54 -4.61
CA GLY A 76 12.65 -2.81 -4.87
C GLY A 76 11.44 -2.67 -5.81
N LEU A 77 10.62 -1.63 -5.63
CA LEU A 77 9.46 -1.35 -6.47
C LEU A 77 9.88 -1.06 -7.92
N VAL A 78 10.91 -0.21 -8.10
CA VAL A 78 11.47 0.09 -9.43
C VAL A 78 12.09 -1.16 -10.05
N GLN A 79 12.79 -1.98 -9.27
CA GLN A 79 13.35 -3.25 -9.76
C GLN A 79 12.26 -4.21 -10.24
N ALA A 80 11.20 -4.41 -9.45
CA ALA A 80 10.07 -5.27 -9.83
C ALA A 80 9.37 -4.75 -11.10
N ALA A 81 9.13 -3.45 -11.19
CA ALA A 81 8.60 -2.82 -12.39
C ALA A 81 9.53 -2.96 -13.61
N GLY A 82 10.84 -2.91 -13.41
CA GLY A 82 11.82 -3.15 -14.47
C GLY A 82 11.79 -4.58 -15.00
N GLN A 83 11.61 -5.58 -14.13
CA GLN A 83 11.40 -6.97 -14.56
C GLN A 83 10.07 -7.11 -15.31
N ALA A 84 8.99 -6.51 -14.82
CA ALA A 84 7.70 -6.52 -15.51
C ALA A 84 7.80 -5.88 -16.91
N ALA A 85 8.52 -4.77 -17.04
CA ALA A 85 8.76 -4.13 -18.34
C ALA A 85 9.55 -5.01 -19.31
N ALA A 86 10.53 -5.79 -18.82
CA ALA A 86 11.25 -6.76 -19.64
C ALA A 86 10.34 -7.89 -20.16
N GLU A 87 9.30 -8.22 -19.42
CA GLU A 87 8.24 -9.17 -19.79
C GLU A 87 7.06 -8.48 -20.51
N MET A 88 7.34 -7.40 -21.25
CA MET A 88 6.39 -6.66 -22.09
C MET A 88 5.28 -5.88 -21.33
N ASN A 89 5.47 -5.56 -20.05
CA ASN A 89 4.60 -4.64 -19.30
C ASN A 89 5.31 -3.30 -18.98
N PRO A 90 5.52 -2.41 -19.98
CA PRO A 90 6.25 -1.16 -19.78
C PRO A 90 5.50 -0.16 -18.87
N ALA A 91 4.18 -0.30 -18.71
CA ALA A 91 3.38 0.57 -17.86
C ALA A 91 3.78 0.49 -16.38
N ALA A 92 4.32 -0.66 -15.94
CA ALA A 92 4.78 -0.85 -14.56
C ALA A 92 5.87 0.17 -14.15
N LEU A 93 6.76 0.55 -15.07
CA LEU A 93 7.82 1.53 -14.78
C LEU A 93 7.26 2.93 -14.53
N GLY A 94 6.25 3.34 -15.31
CA GLY A 94 5.56 4.61 -15.10
C GLY A 94 4.85 4.66 -13.75
N ALA A 95 4.17 3.58 -13.38
CA ALA A 95 3.54 3.44 -12.07
C ALA A 95 4.56 3.50 -10.93
N ALA A 96 5.69 2.78 -11.05
CA ALA A 96 6.76 2.81 -10.04
C ALA A 96 7.38 4.20 -9.88
N ALA A 97 7.66 4.90 -10.98
CA ALA A 97 8.20 6.25 -10.94
C ALA A 97 7.22 7.23 -10.25
N GLY A 98 5.95 7.22 -10.67
CA GLY A 98 4.91 8.09 -10.10
C GLY A 98 4.66 7.80 -8.62
N ALA A 99 4.43 6.54 -8.27
CA ALA A 99 4.19 6.11 -6.88
C ALA A 99 5.38 6.45 -5.97
N SER A 100 6.61 6.24 -6.43
CA SER A 100 7.83 6.57 -5.67
C SER A 100 7.98 8.07 -5.46
N ALA A 101 7.70 8.88 -6.49
CA ALA A 101 7.74 10.34 -6.38
C ALA A 101 6.72 10.85 -5.34
N THR A 102 5.48 10.35 -5.38
CA THR A 102 4.44 10.69 -4.41
C THR A 102 4.81 10.25 -3.00
N LEU A 103 5.37 9.05 -2.82
CA LEU A 103 5.82 8.56 -1.50
C LEU A 103 6.93 9.45 -0.92
N ILE A 104 7.94 9.78 -1.73
CA ILE A 104 9.05 10.64 -1.31
C ILE A 104 8.54 12.04 -0.93
N ALA A 105 7.69 12.65 -1.77
CA ALA A 105 7.09 13.95 -1.48
C ALA A 105 6.26 13.93 -0.19
N THR A 106 5.47 12.88 0.02
CA THR A 106 4.68 12.70 1.25
C THR A 106 5.58 12.55 2.47
N ASN A 107 6.67 11.80 2.35
CA ASN A 107 7.66 11.64 3.41
C ASN A 107 8.30 12.99 3.82
N PHE A 108 8.63 13.85 2.85
CA PHE A 108 9.14 15.20 3.14
C PHE A 108 8.11 16.04 3.90
N GLY A 109 6.85 16.05 3.46
CA GLY A 109 5.77 16.78 4.14
C GLY A 109 5.54 16.29 5.57
N LEU A 110 5.46 14.96 5.77
CA LEU A 110 5.31 14.36 7.09
C LEU A 110 6.51 14.62 7.99
N THR A 111 7.73 14.64 7.44
CA THR A 111 8.95 14.97 8.19
C THR A 111 8.93 16.42 8.69
N ALA A 112 8.48 17.36 7.85
CA ALA A 112 8.34 18.76 8.25
C ALA A 112 7.31 18.92 9.38
N ALA A 113 6.12 18.30 9.25
CA ALA A 113 5.08 18.32 10.27
C ALA A 113 5.52 17.64 11.58
N TRP A 114 6.26 16.53 11.48
CA TRP A 114 6.83 15.84 12.63
C TRP A 114 7.83 16.71 13.38
N SER A 115 8.68 17.46 12.65
CA SER A 115 9.72 18.30 13.24
C SER A 115 9.15 19.47 14.05
N THR A 116 8.04 20.07 13.59
CA THR A 116 7.36 21.14 14.32
C THR A 116 6.61 20.60 15.53
N ALA A 117 5.89 19.48 15.38
CA ALA A 117 5.09 18.90 16.46
C ALA A 117 5.94 18.29 17.58
N SER A 118 7.07 17.65 17.25
CA SER A 118 7.95 17.00 18.24
C SER A 118 8.73 18.00 19.10
N ALA A 119 8.93 19.23 18.63
CA ALA A 119 9.62 20.29 19.37
C ALA A 119 8.78 20.88 20.53
N VAL A 120 7.46 20.67 20.53
CA VAL A 120 6.59 21.11 21.63
C VAL A 120 6.81 20.18 22.84
N PRO A 121 6.97 20.70 24.07
CA PRO A 121 7.06 19.87 25.27
C PRO A 121 5.89 18.88 25.37
N GLY A 122 6.20 17.58 25.43
CA GLY A 122 5.20 16.51 25.43
C GLY A 122 4.57 16.17 24.07
N GLY A 123 4.94 16.85 22.98
CA GLY A 123 4.39 16.64 21.64
C GLY A 123 4.97 15.46 20.87
N GLN A 124 6.12 14.94 21.28
CA GLN A 124 6.83 13.86 20.58
C GLN A 124 6.01 12.57 20.37
N PRO A 125 5.24 12.06 21.36
CA PRO A 125 4.40 10.88 21.15
C PRO A 125 3.36 11.08 20.04
N ALA A 126 2.65 12.21 20.05
CA ALA A 126 1.65 12.53 19.04
C ALA A 126 2.28 12.71 17.64
N ALA A 127 3.44 13.37 17.57
CA ALA A 127 4.19 13.52 16.33
C ALA A 127 4.57 12.16 15.73
N ASN A 128 5.13 11.26 16.55
CA ASN A 128 5.49 9.90 16.13
C ASN A 128 4.28 9.12 15.61
N THR A 129 3.15 9.17 16.32
CA THR A 129 1.91 8.49 15.88
C THR A 129 1.40 9.04 14.54
N ALA A 130 1.37 10.37 14.37
CA ALA A 130 0.93 11.00 13.14
C ALA A 130 1.83 10.64 11.95
N TYR A 131 3.15 10.72 12.14
CA TYR A 131 4.13 10.34 11.13
C TYR A 131 4.00 8.86 10.74
N THR A 132 3.91 7.96 11.73
CA THR A 132 3.81 6.51 11.52
C THR A 132 2.61 6.16 10.66
N LYS A 133 1.42 6.65 11.03
CA LYS A 133 0.18 6.40 10.28
C LYS A 133 0.25 7.00 8.87
N GLY A 134 0.72 8.24 8.75
CA GLY A 134 0.84 8.92 7.46
C GLY A 134 1.78 8.21 6.49
N ILE A 135 2.96 7.80 6.96
CA ILE A 135 3.95 7.19 6.08
C ILE A 135 3.60 5.75 5.72
N GLN A 136 2.97 5.00 6.63
CA GLN A 136 2.44 3.66 6.34
C GLN A 136 1.30 3.73 5.31
N ALA A 137 0.41 4.73 5.42
CA ALA A 137 -0.62 4.95 4.41
C ALA A 137 -0.04 5.30 3.04
N ALA A 138 0.95 6.19 3.00
CA ALA A 138 1.64 6.55 1.76
C ALA A 138 2.39 5.37 1.14
N MET A 139 3.08 4.57 1.96
CA MET A 139 3.79 3.37 1.53
C MET A 139 2.82 2.35 0.92
N ALA A 140 1.70 2.10 1.59
CA ALA A 140 0.73 1.14 1.12
C ALA A 140 0.07 1.58 -0.19
N ALA A 141 -0.25 2.87 -0.34
CA ALA A 141 -0.75 3.42 -1.59
C ALA A 141 0.28 3.27 -2.73
N ALA A 142 1.55 3.60 -2.46
CA ALA A 142 2.62 3.49 -3.44
C ALA A 142 2.84 2.03 -3.88
N SER A 143 2.98 1.11 -2.93
CA SER A 143 3.15 -0.33 -3.22
C SER A 143 1.95 -0.90 -3.97
N SER A 144 0.73 -0.56 -3.55
CA SER A 144 -0.50 -1.02 -4.20
C SER A 144 -0.61 -0.53 -5.65
N ALA A 145 -0.23 0.72 -5.93
CA ALA A 145 -0.24 1.26 -7.30
C ALA A 145 0.73 0.50 -8.22
N VAL A 146 1.93 0.17 -7.72
CA VAL A 146 2.92 -0.60 -8.48
C VAL A 146 2.45 -2.04 -8.68
N PHE A 147 1.93 -2.69 -7.63
CA PHE A 147 1.45 -4.06 -7.72
C PHE A 147 0.24 -4.17 -8.65
N ALA A 148 -0.68 -3.20 -8.63
CA ALA A 148 -1.79 -3.15 -9.58
C ALA A 148 -1.30 -3.03 -11.04
N ALA A 149 -0.27 -2.22 -11.29
CA ALA A 149 0.32 -2.09 -12.62
C ALA A 149 1.01 -3.38 -13.09
N ILE A 150 1.71 -4.09 -12.19
CA ILE A 150 2.30 -5.42 -12.47
C ILE A 150 1.19 -6.47 -12.66
N GLY A 151 0.11 -6.37 -11.89
CA GLY A 151 -1.03 -7.29 -11.89
C GLY A 151 -1.71 -7.46 -13.25
N GLY A 152 -1.52 -6.53 -14.20
CA GLY A 152 -1.97 -6.71 -15.59
C GLY A 152 -1.34 -7.90 -16.33
N MET A 153 -0.33 -8.56 -15.74
CA MET A 153 0.38 -9.70 -16.33
C MET A 153 -0.12 -11.07 -15.87
N ALA A 154 -0.86 -11.15 -14.77
CA ALA A 154 -1.25 -12.39 -14.12
C ALA A 154 -2.56 -12.19 -13.35
N ASP A 155 -3.09 -13.24 -12.73
CA ASP A 155 -4.33 -13.09 -11.98
C ASP A 155 -4.05 -12.46 -10.60
N THR A 156 -4.76 -11.36 -10.31
CA THR A 156 -4.56 -10.55 -9.10
C THR A 156 -5.62 -10.84 -8.05
N HIS A 157 -5.16 -11.09 -6.83
CA HIS A 157 -5.97 -11.17 -5.63
C HIS A 157 -5.98 -9.81 -4.92
N ILE A 158 -7.12 -9.34 -4.42
CA ILE A 158 -7.17 -8.18 -3.52
C ILE A 158 -7.50 -8.66 -2.12
N CYS A 159 -6.59 -8.39 -1.19
CA CYS A 159 -6.79 -8.69 0.21
C CYS A 159 -7.23 -7.44 0.98
N PRO A 160 -8.43 -7.46 1.59
CA PRO A 160 -8.97 -6.34 2.34
C PRO A 160 -8.45 -6.27 3.79
N ILE A 161 -7.65 -7.26 4.25
CA ILE A 161 -7.14 -7.28 5.62
C ILE A 161 -6.27 -6.04 5.86
N PRO A 162 -6.56 -5.23 6.89
CA PRO A 162 -5.72 -4.08 7.25
C PRO A 162 -4.31 -4.50 7.69
N CYS A 163 -3.28 -3.90 7.09
CA CYS A 163 -1.96 -3.77 7.72
C CYS A 163 -2.01 -2.51 8.59
N PRO A 164 -2.03 -2.64 9.93
CA PRO A 164 -2.69 -1.74 10.90
C PRO A 164 -3.68 -0.68 10.35
N ILE A 165 -3.25 0.28 9.53
CA ILE A 165 -4.03 0.99 8.49
C ILE A 165 -3.02 1.35 7.37
N PRO A 166 -3.13 0.98 6.06
CA PRO A 166 -4.26 0.52 5.21
C PRO A 166 -4.23 -0.99 4.80
N PRO A 167 -5.16 -1.52 3.94
CA PRO A 167 -5.22 -2.95 3.60
C PRO A 167 -3.98 -3.51 2.91
N HIS A 168 -3.83 -4.83 3.00
CA HIS A 168 -2.80 -5.63 2.33
C HIS A 168 -2.71 -5.35 0.84
N GLY A 169 -3.86 -5.12 0.20
CA GLY A 169 -3.94 -4.60 -1.16
C GLY A 169 -3.83 -5.69 -2.23
N PRO A 170 -3.45 -5.34 -3.46
CA PRO A 170 -3.32 -6.28 -4.56
C PRO A 170 -2.13 -7.21 -4.34
N GLY A 171 -2.27 -8.47 -4.73
CA GLY A 171 -1.24 -9.48 -4.69
C GLY A 171 -1.33 -10.45 -5.86
N MET A 172 -0.20 -10.99 -6.26
CA MET A 172 -0.09 -11.94 -7.35
C MET A 172 0.70 -13.14 -6.90
N VAL A 173 0.44 -14.31 -7.49
CA VAL A 173 1.24 -15.49 -7.21
C VAL A 173 2.64 -15.28 -7.76
N SER A 174 3.65 -15.28 -6.89
CA SER A 174 5.04 -15.02 -7.29
C SER A 174 5.71 -16.21 -7.97
N LYS A 175 5.31 -17.43 -7.62
CA LYS A 175 5.85 -18.66 -8.20
C LYS A 175 4.75 -19.68 -8.43
N GLY A 176 4.41 -19.94 -9.70
CA GLY A 176 3.53 -21.03 -10.11
C GLY A 176 4.29 -22.29 -10.53
N SER A 177 3.66 -23.16 -11.31
CA SER A 177 4.29 -24.38 -11.84
C SER A 177 5.40 -24.10 -12.86
N GLU A 178 6.49 -24.86 -12.77
CA GLU A 178 7.61 -24.75 -13.70
C GLU A 178 7.30 -25.42 -15.06
N ASN A 179 6.35 -26.35 -15.10
CA ASN A 179 6.09 -27.20 -16.26
C ASN A 179 4.67 -27.08 -16.83
N VAL A 180 3.71 -26.56 -16.07
CA VAL A 180 2.33 -26.39 -16.53
C VAL A 180 2.05 -24.92 -16.74
N MET A 181 1.90 -24.54 -18.01
CA MET A 181 1.58 -23.19 -18.43
C MET A 181 0.12 -23.11 -18.87
N ILE A 182 -0.57 -22.04 -18.49
CA ILE A 182 -1.93 -21.69 -18.87
C ILE A 182 -1.88 -20.27 -19.44
N ASP A 183 -2.34 -20.11 -20.68
CA ASP A 183 -2.22 -18.85 -21.43
C ASP A 183 -0.79 -18.30 -21.45
N ASN A 184 0.18 -19.21 -21.57
CA ASN A 184 1.62 -18.92 -21.56
C ASN A 184 2.17 -18.37 -20.23
N LEU A 185 1.41 -18.49 -19.14
CA LEU A 185 1.81 -18.14 -17.77
C LEU A 185 1.83 -19.36 -16.86
N PRO A 186 2.66 -19.40 -15.80
CA PRO A 186 2.69 -20.54 -14.87
C PRO A 186 1.34 -20.77 -14.19
N ALA A 187 0.87 -22.02 -14.18
CA ALA A 187 -0.36 -22.38 -13.48
C ALA A 187 -0.17 -22.34 -11.95
N CYS A 188 -1.13 -21.78 -11.23
CA CYS A 188 -1.10 -21.73 -9.77
C CYS A 188 -1.64 -23.00 -9.12
N ARG A 189 -1.17 -23.25 -7.90
CA ARG A 189 -1.48 -24.45 -7.12
C ARG A 189 -1.75 -24.08 -5.67
N GLN A 190 -2.44 -24.95 -4.97
CA GLN A 190 -2.52 -24.91 -3.52
C GLN A 190 -1.11 -24.84 -2.92
N GLY A 191 -0.91 -23.89 -2.00
CA GLY A 191 0.36 -23.61 -1.34
C GLY A 191 1.27 -22.62 -2.08
N ASP A 192 1.01 -22.32 -3.35
CA ASP A 192 1.71 -21.21 -4.01
C ASP A 192 1.33 -19.88 -3.31
N LYS A 193 2.28 -18.95 -3.22
CA LYS A 193 2.16 -17.73 -2.42
C LYS A 193 1.65 -16.57 -3.25
N ILE A 194 0.54 -15.99 -2.85
CA ILE A 194 0.15 -14.66 -3.30
C ILE A 194 1.01 -13.68 -2.50
N MET A 195 1.82 -12.88 -3.19
CA MET A 195 2.60 -11.83 -2.55
C MET A 195 1.83 -10.53 -2.65
N GLU A 196 1.27 -10.09 -1.53
CA GLU A 196 0.45 -8.90 -1.40
C GLU A 196 1.32 -7.64 -1.27
N ALA A 197 0.84 -6.51 -1.79
CA ALA A 197 1.57 -5.26 -1.80
C ALA A 197 2.06 -4.83 -0.42
N CYS A 198 1.26 -5.08 0.62
CA CYS A 198 1.55 -4.69 2.00
C CYS A 198 1.56 -5.85 3.00
N GLY A 199 0.78 -6.91 2.76
CA GLY A 199 0.59 -8.00 3.73
C GLY A 199 1.66 -9.10 3.69
N GLY A 200 2.52 -9.11 2.68
CA GLY A 200 3.49 -10.19 2.51
C GLY A 200 2.84 -11.41 1.85
N SER A 201 3.14 -12.60 2.37
CA SER A 201 2.70 -13.87 1.78
C SER A 201 1.30 -14.26 2.27
N ASP A 202 0.40 -14.50 1.32
CA ASP A 202 -0.90 -15.13 1.52
C ASP A 202 -0.97 -16.44 0.69
N PRO A 203 -0.61 -17.58 1.28
CA PRO A 203 -0.63 -18.85 0.55
C PRO A 203 -2.03 -19.26 0.14
N ILE A 204 -2.15 -19.82 -1.07
CA ILE A 204 -3.42 -20.40 -1.54
C ILE A 204 -3.77 -21.61 -0.68
N ALA A 205 -4.87 -21.53 0.06
CA ALA A 205 -5.27 -22.54 1.04
C ALA A 205 -6.04 -23.70 0.41
N MET A 206 -6.78 -23.45 -0.69
CA MET A 206 -7.59 -24.46 -1.37
C MET A 206 -7.28 -24.57 -2.86
N GLY A 207 -7.66 -25.69 -3.46
CA GLY A 207 -7.54 -25.92 -4.89
C GLY A 207 -8.57 -26.94 -5.36
N CYS A 208 -8.57 -27.25 -6.66
CA CYS A 208 -9.43 -28.27 -7.23
C CYS A 208 -9.03 -29.68 -6.76
N PRO A 209 -9.90 -30.42 -6.05
CA PRO A 209 -9.56 -31.77 -5.55
C PRO A 209 -9.39 -32.81 -6.66
N THR A 210 -9.89 -32.54 -7.87
CA THR A 210 -9.84 -33.47 -9.00
C THR A 210 -8.73 -33.17 -9.98
N VAL A 211 -8.00 -32.05 -9.83
CA VAL A 211 -6.93 -31.65 -10.76
C VAL A 211 -5.68 -31.34 -9.96
N MET A 212 -4.65 -32.14 -10.19
CA MET A 212 -3.35 -31.99 -9.56
C MET A 212 -2.35 -31.43 -10.57
N ILE A 213 -1.61 -30.39 -10.20
CA ILE A 213 -0.54 -29.81 -11.00
C ILE A 213 0.77 -30.00 -10.23
N GLY A 214 1.73 -30.69 -10.82
CA GLY A 214 3.03 -30.93 -10.21
C GLY A 214 4.17 -30.47 -11.10
N ASP A 215 5.25 -29.99 -10.48
CA ASP A 215 6.54 -29.85 -11.15
C ASP A 215 7.15 -31.25 -11.14
N SER A 216 6.77 -32.07 -12.11
CA SER A 216 7.25 -33.45 -12.18
C SER A 216 8.78 -33.50 -12.24
N GLY A 217 9.41 -33.86 -11.11
CA GLY A 217 10.70 -34.53 -11.12
C GLY A 217 10.57 -35.81 -11.97
N GLY A 218 11.43 -35.93 -12.98
CA GLY A 218 11.20 -36.79 -14.14
C GLY A 218 10.84 -38.26 -13.84
N SER A 219 9.87 -38.77 -14.60
CA SER A 219 9.87 -40.11 -15.18
C SER A 219 8.60 -40.31 -16.02
N GLY A 220 8.76 -40.60 -17.32
CA GLY A 220 7.79 -41.41 -18.06
C GLY A 220 6.87 -40.73 -19.08
N GLY A 221 7.41 -40.39 -20.25
CA GLY A 221 6.75 -40.72 -21.53
C GLY A 221 5.96 -39.62 -22.25
N GLY A 222 6.51 -39.18 -23.39
CA GLY A 222 5.68 -38.94 -24.59
C GLY A 222 5.46 -37.51 -25.06
N GLY A 223 6.49 -36.91 -25.68
CA GLY A 223 6.33 -36.19 -26.95
C GLY A 223 5.80 -34.75 -26.95
N ALA A 224 6.72 -33.78 -26.88
CA ALA A 224 6.92 -32.71 -27.89
C ALA A 224 8.01 -31.77 -27.37
N SER A 225 9.27 -32.04 -27.72
CA SER A 225 10.39 -31.19 -27.36
C SER A 225 10.36 -29.90 -28.20
N SER A 226 10.04 -28.78 -27.58
CA SER A 226 10.49 -27.48 -28.08
C SER A 226 11.98 -27.30 -27.77
N PRO A 227 12.78 -26.71 -28.66
CA PRO A 227 14.20 -26.51 -28.40
C PRO A 227 14.40 -25.52 -27.24
N PRO A 228 15.49 -25.65 -26.46
CA PRO A 228 15.78 -24.75 -25.35
C PRO A 228 16.07 -23.33 -25.88
N PRO A 229 15.72 -22.27 -25.14
CA PRO A 229 16.15 -20.92 -25.48
C PRO A 229 17.69 -20.84 -25.42
N PRO A 230 18.33 -20.00 -26.26
CA PRO A 230 19.77 -19.81 -26.22
C PRO A 230 20.21 -19.24 -24.86
N PRO A 231 21.44 -19.51 -24.41
CA PRO A 231 21.93 -19.00 -23.14
C PRO A 231 21.91 -17.47 -23.13
N ALA A 232 21.44 -16.89 -22.02
CA ALA A 232 21.43 -15.45 -21.80
C ALA A 232 22.87 -14.90 -21.91
N SER A 233 23.17 -14.25 -23.02
CA SER A 233 24.28 -13.30 -23.09
C SER A 233 23.90 -12.07 -22.29
N THR A 234 24.70 -11.74 -21.29
CA THR A 234 24.59 -10.49 -20.53
C THR A 234 24.45 -9.31 -21.49
N SER A 235 23.34 -8.58 -21.39
CA SER A 235 23.13 -7.40 -22.22
C SER A 235 24.14 -6.30 -21.82
N PRO A 236 24.53 -5.41 -22.75
CA PRO A 236 25.47 -4.30 -22.46
C PRO A 236 25.06 -3.43 -21.27
N ALA A 237 23.76 -3.39 -20.94
CA ALA A 237 23.22 -2.71 -19.76
C ALA A 237 23.70 -3.31 -18.41
N GLN A 238 23.93 -4.63 -18.33
CA GLN A 238 24.45 -5.28 -17.12
C GLN A 238 25.95 -5.01 -16.91
N GLN A 239 26.71 -4.69 -17.97
CA GLN A 239 28.12 -4.32 -17.87
C GLN A 239 28.32 -2.86 -17.43
N GLN A 240 27.38 -1.98 -17.73
CA GLN A 240 27.45 -0.56 -17.32
C GLN A 240 27.23 -0.37 -15.82
N VAL A 241 26.40 -1.21 -15.18
CA VAL A 241 26.18 -1.15 -13.72
C VAL A 241 27.37 -1.71 -12.93
N ALA A 242 28.06 -2.73 -13.45
CA ALA A 242 29.23 -3.32 -12.81
C ALA A 242 30.48 -2.40 -12.84
N GLN A 243 30.63 -1.57 -13.88
CA GLN A 243 31.73 -0.60 -13.97
C GLN A 243 31.50 0.69 -13.17
N ALA A 244 30.24 1.07 -12.91
CA ALA A 244 29.92 2.24 -12.06
C ALA A 244 30.20 1.98 -10.56
N ALA A 245 30.14 0.71 -10.12
CA ALA A 245 30.33 0.33 -8.72
C ALA A 245 31.82 0.26 -8.27
N SER A 246 32.78 0.49 -9.17
CA SER A 246 34.22 0.33 -8.89
C SER A 246 35.03 1.64 -8.94
N GLN A 247 34.39 2.81 -8.98
CA GLN A 247 35.11 4.10 -8.95
C GLN A 247 35.06 4.72 -7.55
N PRO A 248 36.20 5.17 -6.98
CA PRO A 248 36.19 5.94 -5.74
C PRO A 248 35.60 7.33 -5.97
N ALA A 249 34.85 7.83 -4.99
CA ALA A 249 34.14 9.11 -5.04
C ALA A 249 35.09 10.28 -5.37
N ALA A 250 34.77 11.03 -6.44
CA ALA A 250 35.41 12.31 -6.74
C ALA A 250 34.57 13.47 -6.18
N SER A 251 35.25 14.41 -5.53
CA SER A 251 34.73 15.68 -4.99
C SER A 251 34.03 16.56 -6.03
N PRO A 252 33.13 17.49 -5.61
CA PRO A 252 32.26 18.22 -6.52
C PRO A 252 33.02 19.24 -7.37
N ALA A 253 32.81 19.21 -8.68
CA ALA A 253 33.31 20.21 -9.62
C ALA A 253 32.36 21.41 -9.73
N ALA A 254 32.95 22.59 -9.87
CA ALA A 254 32.32 23.92 -9.95
C ALA A 254 31.37 24.09 -11.17
N PRO A 255 30.41 25.03 -11.11
CA PRO A 255 29.46 25.27 -12.20
C PRO A 255 30.15 25.86 -13.45
N PRO A 256 29.70 25.50 -14.67
CA PRO A 256 30.24 26.05 -15.92
C PRO A 256 29.75 27.49 -16.19
N PRO A 257 30.49 28.30 -16.97
CA PRO A 257 30.28 29.74 -17.08
C PRO A 257 29.11 30.13 -18.01
N GLU A 258 28.47 31.26 -17.67
CA GLU A 258 27.41 31.92 -18.45
C GLU A 258 27.84 32.24 -19.90
N GLN A 259 27.02 31.82 -20.87
CA GLN A 259 27.08 32.29 -22.26
C GLN A 259 26.08 33.43 -22.47
N THR A 260 26.61 34.60 -22.82
CA THR A 260 25.86 35.83 -23.13
C THR A 260 25.56 35.97 -24.63
N GLY A 261 24.27 35.81 -25.00
CA GLY A 261 23.56 36.46 -26.13
C GLY A 261 23.67 35.85 -27.55
N PRO A 262 22.83 36.30 -28.53
CA PRO A 262 21.40 36.62 -28.45
C PRO A 262 20.54 35.87 -29.53
N LEU A 263 19.21 35.84 -29.32
CA LEU A 263 18.09 35.55 -30.25
C LEU A 263 17.35 34.20 -30.07
N ALA A 264 16.21 34.31 -29.35
CA ALA A 264 14.92 33.58 -29.39
C ALA A 264 14.88 32.03 -29.27
N PRO A 265 14.00 31.48 -28.39
CA PRO A 265 13.71 30.04 -28.38
C PRO A 265 12.97 29.64 -29.67
N ALA A 266 13.46 28.61 -30.33
CA ALA A 266 12.65 27.89 -31.32
C ALA A 266 11.58 27.09 -30.56
N GLU A 267 10.31 27.48 -30.75
CA GLU A 267 9.15 26.66 -30.44
C GLU A 267 9.31 25.30 -31.12
N GLN A 268 9.46 24.25 -30.31
CA GLN A 268 9.23 22.89 -30.75
C GLN A 268 7.72 22.72 -30.87
N GLU A 269 7.18 22.73 -32.09
CA GLU A 269 5.82 22.27 -32.37
C GLU A 269 5.68 20.82 -31.88
N GLN A 270 5.06 20.67 -30.71
CA GLN A 270 4.60 19.38 -30.20
C GLN A 270 3.50 18.90 -31.15
N GLN A 271 3.69 17.71 -31.74
CA GLN A 271 2.61 17.07 -32.50
C GLN A 271 1.36 16.95 -31.61
N PRO A 272 0.16 17.32 -32.10
CA PRO A 272 -1.05 17.31 -31.28
C PRO A 272 -1.30 15.89 -30.79
N ARG A 273 -1.31 15.70 -29.47
CA ARG A 273 -1.66 14.42 -28.85
C ARG A 273 -3.11 14.07 -29.23
N PRO A 274 -3.43 12.79 -29.47
CA PRO A 274 -4.80 12.39 -29.75
C PRO A 274 -5.70 12.78 -28.56
N PRO A 275 -6.96 13.18 -28.82
CA PRO A 275 -7.89 13.51 -27.75
C PRO A 275 -8.13 12.31 -26.83
N THR A 276 -8.25 12.57 -25.54
CA THR A 276 -8.53 11.62 -24.47
C THR A 276 -9.94 11.81 -23.91
N TRP A 277 -10.31 11.00 -22.93
CA TRP A 277 -11.54 11.11 -22.16
C TRP A 277 -11.24 11.18 -20.66
N LEU A 278 -12.16 11.79 -19.89
CA LEU A 278 -12.13 11.85 -18.42
C LEU A 278 -13.47 11.35 -17.88
N GLY A 279 -13.44 10.40 -16.95
CA GLY A 279 -14.63 9.91 -16.24
C GLY A 279 -14.58 10.30 -14.77
N VAL A 280 -15.65 10.89 -14.26
CA VAL A 280 -15.81 11.26 -12.85
C VAL A 280 -16.99 10.48 -12.28
N ARG A 281 -16.82 9.84 -11.12
CA ARG A 281 -17.90 9.18 -10.38
C ARG A 281 -17.97 9.71 -8.96
N LEU A 282 -19.17 10.12 -8.54
CA LEU A 282 -19.44 10.74 -7.25
C LEU A 282 -20.22 9.80 -6.34
N PHE A 283 -19.78 9.73 -5.09
CA PHE A 283 -20.44 9.00 -4.00
C PHE A 283 -20.57 9.89 -2.77
N ASP A 284 -21.62 9.70 -1.99
CA ASP A 284 -21.75 10.32 -0.67
C ASP A 284 -20.92 9.59 0.41
N PHE A 285 -21.00 10.04 1.66
CA PHE A 285 -20.25 9.46 2.77
C PHE A 285 -20.72 8.04 3.15
N ASP A 286 -21.92 7.66 2.73
CA ASP A 286 -22.49 6.32 2.95
C ASP A 286 -22.21 5.40 1.75
N GLY A 287 -21.51 5.90 0.72
CA GLY A 287 -21.14 5.17 -0.49
C GLY A 287 -22.25 5.09 -1.53
N MET A 288 -23.34 5.86 -1.40
CA MET A 288 -24.39 5.93 -2.41
C MET A 288 -24.01 6.90 -3.53
N PRO A 289 -24.31 6.58 -4.81
CA PRO A 289 -24.00 7.46 -5.93
C PRO A 289 -24.78 8.78 -5.86
N ILE A 290 -24.11 9.89 -6.13
CA ILE A 290 -24.75 11.22 -6.16
C ILE A 290 -25.14 11.55 -7.60
N ALA A 291 -26.41 11.37 -7.93
CA ALA A 291 -26.98 11.66 -9.24
C ALA A 291 -27.38 13.13 -9.41
N GLY A 292 -27.26 13.66 -10.63
CA GLY A 292 -27.67 15.02 -10.98
C GLY A 292 -26.77 16.13 -10.43
N GLU A 293 -25.58 15.78 -9.95
CA GLU A 293 -24.63 16.74 -9.38
C GLU A 293 -23.76 17.34 -10.48
N ASN A 294 -23.60 18.67 -10.44
CA ASN A 294 -22.87 19.38 -11.47
C ASN A 294 -21.36 19.24 -11.26
N VAL A 295 -20.67 18.71 -12.26
CA VAL A 295 -19.21 18.57 -12.27
C VAL A 295 -18.64 19.55 -13.29
N SER A 296 -17.70 20.39 -12.86
CA SER A 296 -16.96 21.31 -13.74
C SER A 296 -15.48 20.96 -13.73
N VAL A 297 -14.89 20.68 -14.88
CA VAL A 297 -13.46 20.39 -15.04
C VAL A 297 -12.80 21.49 -15.85
N THR A 298 -11.74 22.07 -15.32
CA THR A 298 -10.91 23.07 -16.00
C THR A 298 -9.53 22.47 -16.24
N LEU A 299 -9.13 22.34 -17.49
CA LEU A 299 -7.80 21.92 -17.89
C LEU A 299 -6.84 23.13 -17.95
N ASP A 300 -5.56 22.90 -17.71
CA ASP A 300 -4.50 23.92 -17.68
C ASP A 300 -4.25 24.56 -19.05
N ASP A 301 -4.74 23.93 -20.12
CA ASP A 301 -4.76 24.50 -21.48
C ASP A 301 -5.92 25.48 -21.72
N GLY A 302 -6.76 25.70 -20.70
CA GLY A 302 -7.93 26.58 -20.73
C GLY A 302 -9.21 25.91 -21.22
N GLN A 303 -9.19 24.61 -21.57
CA GLN A 303 -10.39 23.87 -21.91
C GLN A 303 -11.23 23.59 -20.66
N ALA A 304 -12.47 24.08 -20.62
CA ALA A 304 -13.40 23.83 -19.54
C ALA A 304 -14.61 23.03 -20.04
N VAL A 305 -14.97 21.97 -19.31
CA VAL A 305 -16.15 21.14 -19.57
C VAL A 305 -17.00 21.03 -18.31
N SER A 306 -18.32 20.98 -18.46
CA SER A 306 -19.23 20.79 -17.33
C SER A 306 -20.45 19.95 -17.72
N GLY A 307 -21.03 19.28 -16.73
CA GLY A 307 -22.27 18.52 -16.90
C GLY A 307 -22.70 17.84 -15.60
N ASP A 308 -23.88 17.24 -15.63
CA ASP A 308 -24.50 16.62 -14.45
C ASP A 308 -24.28 15.10 -14.47
N THR A 309 -24.05 14.51 -13.29
CA THR A 309 -23.92 13.06 -13.14
C THR A 309 -25.22 12.31 -13.45
N ASP A 310 -25.10 11.09 -13.96
CA ASP A 310 -26.23 10.17 -14.19
C ASP A 310 -26.74 9.53 -12.89
N GLU A 311 -27.71 8.61 -12.99
CA GLU A 311 -28.29 7.88 -11.85
C GLU A 311 -27.27 7.02 -11.08
N GLU A 312 -26.11 6.71 -11.68
CA GLU A 312 -24.99 6.01 -11.04
C GLU A 312 -23.93 6.98 -10.49
N GLY A 313 -24.24 8.28 -10.46
CA GLY A 313 -23.31 9.33 -10.03
C GLY A 313 -22.13 9.50 -10.98
N TYR A 314 -22.24 9.06 -12.24
CA TYR A 314 -21.16 9.06 -13.22
C TYR A 314 -21.34 10.13 -14.30
N ILE A 315 -20.22 10.71 -14.74
CA ILE A 315 -20.16 11.55 -15.93
C ILE A 315 -18.87 11.29 -16.71
N ARG A 316 -18.95 11.36 -18.04
CA ARG A 316 -17.83 11.18 -18.96
C ARG A 316 -17.72 12.36 -19.92
N PHE A 317 -16.53 12.92 -20.01
CA PHE A 317 -16.16 13.94 -20.99
C PHE A 317 -15.21 13.34 -22.03
N ASP A 318 -15.65 13.25 -23.28
CA ASP A 318 -14.85 12.80 -24.41
C ASP A 318 -14.26 13.99 -25.17
N GLY A 319 -13.17 13.78 -25.91
CA GLY A 319 -12.59 14.81 -26.78
C GLY A 319 -11.70 15.84 -26.08
N LEU A 320 -11.20 15.52 -24.88
CA LEU A 320 -10.33 16.40 -24.11
C LEU A 320 -8.90 16.34 -24.63
N GLN A 321 -8.20 17.47 -24.67
CA GLN A 321 -6.76 17.46 -24.92
C GLN A 321 -6.02 16.96 -23.66
N PRO A 322 -4.96 16.14 -23.79
CA PRO A 322 -4.23 15.65 -22.62
C PRO A 322 -3.46 16.78 -21.90
N ALA A 323 -4.08 17.39 -20.90
CA ALA A 323 -3.49 18.41 -20.02
C ALA A 323 -3.75 18.04 -18.55
N SER A 324 -2.94 18.57 -17.63
CA SER A 324 -3.32 18.63 -16.21
C SER A 324 -4.50 19.58 -16.01
N GLY A 325 -5.24 19.45 -14.92
CA GLY A 325 -6.41 20.29 -14.66
C GLY A 325 -7.03 19.99 -13.30
N GLU A 326 -8.02 20.81 -12.93
CA GLU A 326 -8.76 20.73 -11.68
C GLU A 326 -10.23 20.40 -11.94
N ALA A 327 -10.80 19.52 -11.11
CA ALA A 327 -12.23 19.24 -11.08
C ALA A 327 -12.86 19.94 -9.87
N ASN A 328 -13.97 20.63 -10.10
CA ASN A 328 -14.73 21.38 -9.12
C ASN A 328 -16.18 20.87 -9.06
N PHE A 329 -16.74 20.83 -7.86
CA PHE A 329 -18.07 20.31 -7.53
C PHE A 329 -18.91 21.42 -6.88
N PRO A 330 -19.44 22.38 -7.66
CA PRO A 330 -20.06 23.58 -7.13
C PRO A 330 -21.29 23.34 -6.24
N GLY A 331 -21.96 22.18 -6.32
CA GLY A 331 -23.10 21.84 -5.47
C GLY A 331 -22.75 21.07 -4.19
N ILE A 332 -21.48 20.65 -4.01
CA ILE A 332 -21.04 19.87 -2.85
C ILE A 332 -20.06 20.69 -2.01
N SER A 333 -20.47 21.07 -0.79
CA SER A 333 -19.55 21.69 0.17
C SER A 333 -18.60 20.64 0.74
N ASN A 334 -17.32 21.00 0.87
CA ASN A 334 -16.33 20.12 1.47
C ASN A 334 -16.67 19.93 2.96
N LYS A 335 -16.38 18.77 3.56
CA LYS A 335 -16.71 18.50 4.98
C LYS A 335 -16.01 19.50 5.95
N ALA A 336 -14.96 20.18 5.48
CA ALA A 336 -14.27 21.25 6.20
C ALA A 336 -15.05 22.59 6.23
N ASP A 337 -16.05 22.76 5.36
CA ASP A 337 -16.85 23.99 5.23
C ASP A 337 -18.22 23.87 5.93
N LEU A 338 -18.54 22.70 6.49
CA LEU A 338 -19.73 22.51 7.31
C LEU A 338 -19.47 23.06 8.72
N GLU A 339 -20.02 24.24 8.99
CA GLU A 339 -20.07 24.81 10.33
C GLU A 339 -20.74 23.81 11.28
N PRO A 340 -20.16 23.49 12.46
CA PRO A 340 -20.75 22.52 13.37
C PRO A 340 -22.14 23.00 13.79
N PRO A 341 -23.15 22.11 13.88
CA PRO A 341 -24.49 22.51 14.23
C PRO A 341 -24.47 23.21 15.60
N GLN A 342 -24.98 24.45 15.63
CA GLN A 342 -25.20 25.19 16.87
C GLN A 342 -26.12 24.33 17.75
N GLN A 343 -25.62 23.95 18.92
CA GLN A 343 -26.41 23.24 19.91
C GLN A 343 -27.57 24.15 20.31
N GLU A 344 -28.79 23.80 19.89
CA GLU A 344 -30.00 24.37 20.46
C GLU A 344 -30.01 24.01 21.96
N GLU A 345 -29.84 25.05 22.77
CA GLU A 345 -29.94 25.01 24.22
C GLU A 345 -31.37 24.59 24.60
N SER A 346 -31.57 23.29 24.78
CA SER A 346 -32.81 22.74 25.28
C SER A 346 -33.00 23.17 26.74
N GLN A 347 -33.99 24.04 26.92
CA GLN A 347 -34.48 24.51 28.21
C GLN A 347 -34.82 23.31 29.11
N GLN A 348 -34.08 23.12 30.19
CA GLN A 348 -34.51 22.25 31.29
C GLN A 348 -35.63 22.93 32.08
N PRO A 349 -36.75 22.25 32.40
CA PRO A 349 -37.75 22.80 33.28
C PRO A 349 -37.30 22.71 34.75
N GLU A 350 -37.55 23.79 35.50
CA GLU A 350 -37.26 23.93 36.93
C GLU A 350 -37.94 22.83 37.78
N PRO A 351 -37.29 22.33 38.86
CA PRO A 351 -37.99 21.61 39.90
C PRO A 351 -38.47 22.56 41.01
N GLU A 352 -39.78 22.57 41.24
CA GLU A 352 -40.44 23.22 42.36
C GLU A 352 -39.91 22.72 43.72
N SER A 353 -39.55 23.67 44.59
CA SER A 353 -39.34 23.52 46.04
C SER A 353 -40.61 22.99 46.74
N PRO A 354 -40.58 22.32 47.93
CA PRO A 354 -40.14 23.01 49.16
C PRO A 354 -39.67 22.16 50.37
N ARG A 355 -38.85 22.79 51.24
CA ARG A 355 -39.07 23.04 52.70
C ARG A 355 -37.80 22.96 53.56
N THR A 356 -37.44 24.13 54.08
CA THR A 356 -36.97 24.45 55.45
C THR A 356 -35.71 23.80 56.05
N ALA A 357 -34.71 24.68 56.23
CA ALA A 357 -34.06 25.05 57.50
C ALA A 357 -32.76 24.34 57.97
N ALA A 358 -31.80 25.22 58.33
CA ALA A 358 -30.62 25.04 59.20
C ALA A 358 -29.45 24.22 58.61
N ALA A 359 -28.16 24.52 58.79
CA ALA A 359 -27.37 25.48 59.57
C ALA A 359 -25.97 25.54 58.89
N ARG A 360 -25.40 26.72 58.63
CA ARG A 360 -24.32 27.39 59.40
C ARG A 360 -22.93 26.69 59.38
N GLN A 361 -21.96 27.38 58.74
CA GLN A 361 -20.53 27.57 59.11
C GLN A 361 -19.63 26.32 59.18
N SER A 362 -18.33 26.30 58.83
CA SER A 362 -17.30 27.32 58.54
C SER A 362 -15.99 26.60 58.15
N ASN A 363 -15.08 27.29 57.44
CA ASN A 363 -13.59 27.22 57.44
C ASN A 363 -12.89 25.84 57.42
N GLY A 364 -11.80 25.58 56.69
CA GLY A 364 -10.84 26.41 55.99
C GLY A 364 -9.49 25.66 55.96
N TYR A 365 -8.83 25.69 54.80
CA TYR A 365 -7.38 25.71 54.51
C TYR A 365 -6.36 24.71 55.14
N LEU A 366 -5.74 23.95 54.21
CA LEU A 366 -4.31 23.66 53.91
C LEU A 366 -3.35 22.86 54.82
N ALA A 367 -2.63 21.96 54.09
CA ALA A 367 -1.26 21.41 54.24
C ALA A 367 -1.00 20.52 55.48
N GLU A 368 -0.13 19.50 55.48
CA GLU A 368 1.28 19.45 55.08
C GLU A 368 1.76 18.00 54.75
N GLU A 369 3.00 17.91 54.24
CA GLU A 369 3.80 16.74 53.84
C GLU A 369 4.21 15.83 55.02
N ASP A 370 4.62 14.59 54.74
CA ASP A 370 5.66 13.91 55.55
C ASP A 370 6.37 12.79 54.77
N VAL A 371 7.71 12.83 54.86
CA VAL A 371 8.73 11.90 54.35
C VAL A 371 9.17 10.98 55.48
N TRP A 372 9.40 9.68 55.24
CA TRP A 372 10.30 8.85 56.05
C TRP A 372 11.10 7.87 55.18
N ASP A 373 12.42 8.02 55.20
CA ASP A 373 13.43 7.00 54.90
C ASP A 373 13.74 6.22 56.19
N ASP A 374 14.01 4.92 56.08
CA ASP A 374 15.11 4.23 56.80
C ASP A 374 15.25 2.77 56.30
N ASP A 375 16.43 2.47 55.77
CA ASP A 375 16.97 1.13 55.43
C ASP A 375 17.57 0.51 56.73
N PRO A 376 17.89 -0.81 56.83
CA PRO A 376 19.19 -1.26 56.29
C PRO A 376 19.34 -2.76 55.89
N GLU A 377 20.21 -2.95 54.89
CA GLU A 377 21.29 -3.96 54.68
C GLU A 377 21.17 -5.44 55.13
N GLY A 378 21.56 -6.35 54.22
CA GLY A 378 22.29 -7.58 54.57
C GLY A 378 22.18 -8.76 53.59
N ASP A 379 23.28 -9.03 52.85
CA ASP A 379 23.88 -10.34 52.47
C ASP A 379 23.02 -11.47 51.86
N GLN A 380 23.46 -12.42 51.02
CA GLN A 380 24.65 -12.77 50.23
C GLN A 380 24.22 -14.04 49.43
N ASP A 381 24.89 -14.29 48.30
CA ASP A 381 25.23 -15.61 47.73
C ASP A 381 24.18 -16.59 47.13
N ALA A 382 24.32 -16.76 45.81
CA ALA A 382 24.63 -18.00 45.07
C ALA A 382 23.87 -19.33 45.33
N ALA A 383 23.17 -19.81 44.31
CA ALA A 383 23.19 -21.19 43.73
C ALA A 383 22.09 -21.26 42.65
N GLY A 384 22.33 -21.74 41.43
CA GLY A 384 22.41 -23.18 41.10
C GLY A 384 21.04 -23.64 40.59
N ASP A 385 20.86 -23.69 39.27
CA ASP A 385 20.57 -24.89 38.48
C ASP A 385 19.13 -25.45 38.65
N GLY A 386 18.55 -25.98 37.56
CA GLY A 386 17.33 -26.78 37.68
C GLY A 386 16.37 -26.67 36.51
N SER A 387 16.58 -27.56 35.54
CA SER A 387 15.76 -27.78 34.35
C SER A 387 14.38 -28.38 34.62
N ALA A 388 13.47 -28.10 33.67
CA ALA A 388 12.43 -28.98 33.11
C ALA A 388 11.11 -29.19 33.86
N GLY A 389 10.02 -29.04 33.10
CA GLY A 389 8.90 -29.98 33.15
C GLY A 389 7.49 -29.41 33.08
N ALA A 390 6.86 -29.58 31.92
CA ALA A 390 5.45 -29.88 31.68
C ALA A 390 4.34 -28.90 32.13
N GLY A 391 3.48 -28.51 31.18
CA GLY A 391 2.14 -27.94 31.43
C GLY A 391 1.14 -29.00 31.93
N PRO A 392 -0.19 -28.86 31.73
CA PRO A 392 -0.95 -27.80 31.05
C PRO A 392 -2.00 -27.14 31.97
N ASP A 393 -2.81 -26.26 31.38
CA ASP A 393 -4.23 -25.99 31.69
C ASP A 393 -4.54 -24.50 31.80
N ASP A 394 -5.46 -24.11 30.89
CA ASP A 394 -6.53 -23.14 31.03
C ASP A 394 -6.26 -21.86 31.85
N ASP A 395 -6.24 -20.72 31.16
CA ASP A 395 -7.21 -19.66 31.49
C ASP A 395 -7.31 -18.65 30.36
N ALA A 396 -8.54 -18.54 29.86
CA ALA A 396 -9.00 -17.46 29.01
C ALA A 396 -8.97 -16.14 29.79
N ILE A 397 -8.37 -15.10 29.20
CA ILE A 397 -8.62 -13.72 29.61
C ILE A 397 -9.06 -12.94 28.37
N GLU A 398 -10.37 -12.79 28.25
CA GLU A 398 -11.01 -11.70 27.56
C GLU A 398 -10.61 -10.38 28.23
N LEU A 399 -10.21 -9.38 27.46
CA LEU A 399 -10.12 -7.99 27.92
C LEU A 399 -11.23 -7.17 27.26
N PRO A 400 -12.04 -6.44 28.03
CA PRO A 400 -13.05 -5.55 27.50
C PRO A 400 -12.47 -4.20 27.06
N TRP A 401 -12.93 -3.78 25.88
CA TRP A 401 -13.11 -2.43 25.30
C TRP A 401 -12.14 -1.30 25.66
#